data_AF-A0A6M0C5T7-F1
#
_entry.id   AF-A0A6M0C5T7-F1
#
_cell.length_a   1.000
_cell.length_b   1.000
_cell.length_c   1.000
_cell.angle_alpha   90.00
_cell.angle_beta   90.00
_cell.angle_gamma   90.00
#
_symmetry.space_group_name_H-M   'P 1'
#
loop_
_entity.id
_entity.type
_entity.pdbx_description
1 polymer ?
#
loop_
_entity_poly.entity_id
_entity_poly.type
_entity_poly.pdbx_seq_one_letter_code
_entity_poly.pdbx_strand_id
1 'polypeptide(L)'
;MQVSVINYKKVEVQFLLEDLKIFQNILKEVRLALEGGGYETRVGVSPRQAGGFFESILQEMKESGDREIQVSLSRLEITVLNNLLSEGCHGINIQNFEAKIGVAKKEAKNLLNLVNRAIKEMDSLREIRRASYLPSSFDSPTRKICRLEADGDQLTFYLRRPPSNIKNKVYVLFRLTIESSELKFSTDSTLLEIFTEQLWDVVNGLEKYLALLEKGEVEHLGQFTLINKPVLQIKAQGIGIASNGEKQTIMNLRLSAFEPRAILKKTVVEVKGAVFLKNLRSFVSSMQQALTELSESNADG
;
A
#
# COMPACT_ATOMS: atom_id res chain seq x y z
N MET A 1 -15.58 19.16 11.62
CA MET A 1 -14.96 18.46 10.48
C MET A 1 -14.37 17.15 10.96
N GLN A 2 -14.58 16.07 10.22
CA GLN A 2 -14.01 14.75 10.51
C GLN A 2 -13.39 14.14 9.26
N VAL A 3 -12.27 13.45 9.41
CA VAL A 3 -11.63 12.68 8.33
C VAL A 3 -12.04 11.23 8.48
N SER A 4 -12.73 10.70 7.47
CA SER A 4 -13.40 9.40 7.56
C SER A 4 -12.61 8.30 6.87
N VAL A 5 -12.04 8.59 5.70
CA VAL A 5 -11.26 7.62 4.92
C VAL A 5 -10.08 8.33 4.26
N ILE A 6 -8.89 7.72 4.28
CA ILE A 6 -7.71 8.23 3.57
C ILE A 6 -7.22 7.15 2.62
N ASN A 7 -7.06 7.52 1.35
CA ASN A 7 -6.32 6.73 0.37
C ASN A 7 -5.24 7.60 -0.30
N TYR A 8 -4.38 6.99 -1.11
CA TYR A 8 -3.22 7.68 -1.69
C TYR A 8 -3.56 8.85 -2.64
N LYS A 9 -4.77 8.88 -3.22
CA LYS A 9 -5.22 9.90 -4.18
C LYS A 9 -6.19 10.90 -3.56
N LYS A 10 -7.06 10.42 -2.68
CA LYS A 10 -8.16 11.19 -2.10
C LYS A 10 -8.30 10.92 -0.61
N VAL A 11 -8.83 11.92 0.09
CA VAL A 11 -9.29 11.85 1.47
C VAL A 11 -10.77 12.15 1.50
N GLU A 12 -11.55 11.29 2.14
CA GLU A 12 -12.96 11.54 2.41
C GLU A 12 -13.08 12.30 3.71
N VAL A 13 -13.63 13.51 3.60
CA VAL A 13 -13.81 14.44 4.70
C VAL A 13 -15.30 14.69 4.85
N GLN A 14 -15.78 14.52 6.07
CA GLN A 14 -17.11 14.91 6.47
C GLN A 14 -17.06 16.37 6.95
N PHE A 15 -17.78 17.22 6.23
CA PHE A 15 -17.99 18.62 6.60
C PHE A 15 -19.36 18.79 7.23
N LEU A 16 -19.39 19.45 8.38
CA LEU A 16 -20.59 20.10 8.87
C LEU A 16 -20.77 21.45 8.16
N LEU A 17 -22.01 21.93 8.07
CA LEU A 17 -22.30 23.26 7.52
C LEU A 17 -21.49 24.35 8.25
N GLU A 18 -21.29 24.22 9.55
CA GLU A 18 -20.50 25.15 10.36
C GLU A 18 -19.02 25.17 9.94
N ASP A 19 -18.45 24.02 9.56
CA ASP A 19 -17.06 23.96 9.09
C ASP A 19 -16.89 24.79 7.81
N LEU A 20 -17.83 24.65 6.87
CA LEU A 20 -17.79 25.37 5.59
C LEU A 20 -17.89 26.88 5.80
N LYS A 21 -18.72 27.34 6.76
CA LYS A 21 -18.80 28.76 7.13
C LYS A 21 -17.48 29.29 7.68
N ILE A 22 -16.79 28.51 8.51
CA ILE A 22 -15.46 28.88 9.01
C ILE A 22 -14.49 29.08 7.85
N PHE A 23 -14.45 28.14 6.89
CA PHE A 23 -13.59 28.27 5.72
C PHE A 23 -13.93 29.48 4.85
N GLN A 24 -15.21 29.77 4.63
CA GLN A 24 -15.63 30.96 3.88
C GLN A 24 -15.21 32.26 4.56
N ASN A 25 -15.35 32.34 5.89
CA ASN A 25 -14.94 33.50 6.66
C ASN A 25 -13.43 33.70 6.61
N ILE A 26 -12.66 32.61 6.74
CA ILE A 26 -11.19 32.67 6.59
C ILE A 26 -10.81 33.11 5.18
N LEU A 27 -11.45 32.55 4.15
CA LEU A 27 -11.21 32.94 2.76
C LEU A 27 -11.41 34.44 2.55
N LYS A 28 -12.48 35.00 3.12
CA LYS A 28 -12.76 36.43 3.06
C LYS A 28 -11.65 37.24 3.73
N GLU A 29 -11.26 36.91 4.95
CA GLU A 29 -10.22 37.66 5.68
C GLU A 29 -8.84 37.53 5.03
N VAL A 30 -8.47 36.34 4.55
CA VAL A 30 -7.21 36.09 3.83
C VAL A 30 -7.18 36.87 2.52
N ARG A 31 -8.28 36.92 1.77
CA ARG A 31 -8.39 37.73 0.55
C ARG A 31 -8.27 39.23 0.82
N LEU A 32 -8.84 39.72 1.93
CA LEU A 32 -8.75 41.13 2.29
C LEU A 32 -7.34 41.52 2.75
N ALA A 33 -6.65 40.62 3.46
CA ALA A 33 -5.33 40.90 4.00
C ALA A 33 -4.20 40.76 2.97
N LEU A 34 -4.40 39.96 1.92
CA LEU A 34 -3.38 39.66 0.91
C LEU A 34 -3.71 40.38 -0.40
N GLU A 35 -3.02 41.49 -0.65
CA GLU A 35 -3.13 42.26 -1.88
C GLU A 35 -2.25 41.68 -3.02
N GLY A 36 -2.60 42.00 -4.26
CA GLY A 36 -1.88 41.54 -5.45
C GLY A 36 -1.85 40.00 -5.59
N GLY A 37 -0.72 39.45 -6.06
CA GLY A 37 -0.50 38.00 -6.19
C GLY A 37 -0.20 37.27 -4.87
N GLY A 38 -0.25 37.96 -3.73
CA GLY A 38 0.09 37.40 -2.42
C GLY A 38 -0.82 36.24 -2.01
N TYR A 39 -2.11 36.31 -2.36
CA TYR A 39 -3.07 35.22 -2.09
C TYR A 39 -2.68 33.95 -2.84
N GLU A 40 -2.47 34.04 -4.15
CA GLU A 40 -2.13 32.89 -5.00
C GLU A 40 -0.83 32.22 -4.56
N THR A 41 0.14 33.02 -4.16
CA THR A 41 1.44 32.53 -3.71
C THR A 41 1.32 31.75 -2.40
N ARG A 42 0.51 32.24 -1.45
CA ARG A 42 0.41 31.66 -0.10
C ARG A 42 -0.62 30.52 -0.02
N VAL A 43 -1.71 30.63 -0.77
CA VAL A 43 -2.80 29.64 -0.77
C VAL A 43 -2.58 28.56 -1.85
N GLY A 44 -1.90 28.89 -2.95
CA GLY A 44 -1.60 27.98 -4.05
C GLY A 44 -2.65 27.95 -5.18
N VAL A 45 -3.72 28.74 -5.05
CA VAL A 45 -4.78 28.90 -6.05
C VAL A 45 -5.31 30.33 -6.04
N SER A 46 -6.00 30.73 -7.11
CA SER A 46 -6.66 32.04 -7.16
C SER A 46 -7.82 32.14 -6.15
N PRO A 47 -8.15 33.34 -5.66
CA PRO A 47 -9.32 33.55 -4.80
C PRO A 47 -10.62 33.04 -5.43
N ARG A 48 -10.75 33.14 -6.76
CA ARG A 48 -11.92 32.66 -7.51
C ARG A 48 -12.02 31.14 -7.47
N GLN A 49 -10.91 30.42 -7.64
CA GLN A 49 -10.88 28.95 -7.57
C GLN A 49 -11.19 28.46 -6.15
N ALA A 50 -10.59 29.09 -5.14
CA ALA A 50 -10.88 28.76 -3.75
C ALA A 50 -12.36 29.00 -3.41
N GLY A 51 -12.94 30.13 -3.85
CA GLY A 51 -14.35 30.44 -3.67
C GLY A 51 -15.27 29.42 -4.35
N GLY A 52 -15.02 29.13 -5.64
CA GLY A 52 -15.82 28.18 -6.41
C GLY A 52 -15.79 26.76 -5.82
N PHE A 53 -14.67 26.35 -5.23
CA PHE A 53 -14.55 25.07 -4.53
C PHE A 53 -15.47 24.96 -3.30
N PHE A 54 -15.54 25.99 -2.45
CA PHE A 54 -16.46 25.95 -1.30
C PHE A 54 -17.92 26.14 -1.72
N GLU A 55 -18.17 26.94 -2.74
CA GLU A 55 -19.51 27.12 -3.31
C GLU A 55 -20.06 25.82 -3.88
N SER A 56 -19.24 25.00 -4.55
CA SER A 56 -19.69 23.71 -5.07
C SER A 56 -20.11 22.76 -3.95
N ILE A 57 -19.34 22.68 -2.85
CA ILE A 57 -19.69 21.83 -1.70
C ILE A 57 -20.98 22.32 -1.03
N LEU A 58 -21.14 23.64 -0.88
CA LEU A 58 -22.35 24.21 -0.31
C LEU A 58 -23.58 24.00 -1.19
N GLN A 59 -23.41 24.04 -2.52
CA GLN A 59 -24.49 23.77 -3.45
C GLN A 59 -24.93 22.30 -3.34
N GLU A 60 -23.97 21.37 -3.30
CA GLU A 60 -24.24 19.94 -3.12
C GLU A 60 -24.97 19.66 -1.79
N MET A 61 -24.53 20.29 -0.69
CA MET A 61 -25.20 20.18 0.62
C MET A 61 -26.62 20.76 0.61
N LYS A 62 -26.86 21.86 -0.12
CA LYS A 62 -28.21 22.42 -0.26
C LYS A 62 -29.14 21.50 -1.06
N GLU A 63 -28.61 20.84 -2.08
CA GLU A 63 -29.36 19.92 -2.93
C GLU A 63 -29.72 18.62 -2.19
N SER A 64 -28.83 18.13 -1.32
CA SER A 64 -29.12 16.94 -0.50
C SER A 64 -30.04 17.25 0.69
N GLY A 65 -30.04 18.48 1.19
CA GLY A 65 -30.80 18.87 2.38
C GLY A 65 -30.17 18.42 3.69
N ASP A 66 -28.94 17.88 3.64
CA ASP A 66 -28.23 17.37 4.80
C ASP A 66 -27.50 18.49 5.55
N ARG A 67 -27.29 18.29 6.86
CA ARG A 67 -26.45 19.18 7.69
C ARG A 67 -24.96 18.85 7.60
N GLU A 68 -24.67 17.70 7.02
CA GLU A 68 -23.33 17.17 6.85
C GLU A 68 -23.18 16.59 5.45
N ILE A 69 -21.97 16.69 4.89
CA ILE A 69 -21.66 16.15 3.58
C ILE A 69 -20.31 15.48 3.60
N GLN A 70 -20.21 14.31 2.96
CA GLN A 70 -18.96 13.59 2.78
C GLN A 70 -18.39 13.92 1.41
N VAL A 71 -17.24 14.60 1.39
CA VAL A 71 -16.58 15.04 0.15
C VAL A 71 -15.26 14.30 -0.01
N SER A 72 -15.03 13.79 -1.22
CA SER A 72 -13.78 13.13 -1.57
C SER A 72 -12.79 14.14 -2.16
N LEU A 73 -11.87 14.62 -1.34
CA LEU A 73 -10.88 15.64 -1.69
C LEU A 73 -9.57 15.03 -2.18
N SER A 74 -9.03 15.55 -3.26
CA SER A 74 -7.67 15.27 -3.70
C SER A 74 -6.62 15.88 -2.76
N ARG A 75 -5.37 15.45 -2.94
CA ARG A 75 -4.21 16.01 -2.23
C ARG A 75 -4.10 17.53 -2.42
N LEU A 76 -4.37 18.03 -3.63
CA LEU A 76 -4.26 19.45 -3.91
C LEU A 76 -5.32 20.22 -3.11
N GLU A 77 -6.56 19.73 -3.10
CA GLU A 77 -7.68 20.36 -2.39
C GLU A 77 -7.46 20.40 -0.87
N ILE A 78 -7.01 19.29 -0.27
CA ILE A 78 -6.69 19.29 1.17
C ILE A 78 -5.49 20.20 1.50
N THR A 79 -4.56 20.40 0.56
CA THR A 79 -3.45 21.35 0.72
C THR A 79 -3.94 22.80 0.66
N VAL A 80 -4.89 23.11 -0.22
CA VAL A 80 -5.54 24.44 -0.25
C VAL A 80 -6.24 24.72 1.09
N LEU A 81 -6.97 23.73 1.64
CA LEU A 81 -7.59 23.85 2.97
C LEU A 81 -6.55 24.13 4.06
N ASN A 82 -5.41 23.44 4.00
CA ASN A 82 -4.31 23.61 4.94
C ASN A 82 -3.72 25.02 4.89
N ASN A 83 -3.37 25.47 3.68
CA ASN A 83 -2.78 26.78 3.47
C ASN A 83 -3.74 27.87 3.94
N LEU A 84 -5.02 27.78 3.57
CA LEU A 84 -6.04 28.74 3.96
C LEU A 84 -6.19 28.83 5.50
N LEU A 85 -6.29 27.69 6.18
CA LEU A 85 -6.38 27.65 7.64
C LEU A 85 -5.10 28.14 8.32
N SER A 86 -3.93 27.79 7.77
CA SER A 86 -2.63 28.23 8.26
C SER A 86 -2.50 29.75 8.17
N GLU A 87 -2.90 30.32 7.04
CA GLU A 87 -2.96 31.76 6.82
C GLU A 87 -3.86 32.45 7.84
N GLY A 88 -5.11 32.00 7.99
CA GLY A 88 -6.03 32.56 8.97
C GLY A 88 -5.55 32.43 10.42
N CYS A 89 -4.93 31.30 10.79
CA CYS A 89 -4.52 31.04 12.17
C CYS A 89 -3.18 31.70 12.55
N HIS A 90 -2.24 31.79 11.61
CA HIS A 90 -0.85 32.13 11.87
C HIS A 90 -0.29 33.19 10.92
N GLY A 91 -0.71 33.18 9.66
CA GLY A 91 -0.06 33.94 8.59
C GLY A 91 -0.50 35.40 8.45
N ILE A 92 -1.75 35.72 8.82
CA ILE A 92 -2.30 37.08 8.80
C ILE A 92 -2.85 37.48 10.17
N ASN A 93 -2.90 38.79 10.43
CA ASN A 93 -3.47 39.32 11.65
C ASN A 93 -4.96 39.62 11.48
N ILE A 94 -5.82 38.76 12.02
CA ILE A 94 -7.28 38.96 12.01
C ILE A 94 -7.71 39.55 13.36
N GLN A 95 -8.01 40.85 13.37
CA GLN A 95 -8.59 41.52 14.54
C GLN A 95 -9.97 40.95 14.87
N ASN A 96 -10.29 40.78 16.15
CA ASN A 96 -11.54 40.18 16.63
C ASN A 96 -11.84 38.83 15.95
N PHE A 97 -10.85 37.94 15.96
CA PHE A 97 -10.87 36.63 15.28
C PHE A 97 -12.20 35.88 15.45
N GLU A 98 -12.67 35.73 16.68
CA GLU A 98 -13.88 34.96 16.99
C GLU A 98 -15.14 35.55 16.34
N ALA A 99 -15.29 36.88 16.38
CA ALA A 99 -16.41 37.56 15.76
C ALA A 99 -16.40 37.46 14.22
N LYS A 100 -15.20 37.46 13.61
CA LYS A 100 -15.07 37.42 12.14
C LYS A 100 -15.13 36.01 11.57
N ILE A 101 -14.54 35.04 12.27
CA ILE A 101 -14.44 33.65 11.81
C ILE A 101 -15.62 32.81 12.29
N GLY A 102 -16.23 33.18 13.43
CA GLY A 102 -17.37 32.49 14.03
C GLY A 102 -17.00 31.42 15.05
N VAL A 103 -15.71 31.23 15.33
CA VAL A 103 -15.18 30.26 16.30
C VAL A 103 -13.94 30.80 17.01
N ALA A 104 -13.63 30.25 18.18
CA ALA A 104 -12.41 30.62 18.89
C ALA A 104 -11.17 30.23 18.08
N LYS A 105 -10.09 31.02 18.19
CA LYS A 105 -8.82 30.74 17.49
C LYS A 105 -8.25 29.35 17.81
N LYS A 106 -8.53 28.83 19.01
CA LYS A 106 -8.14 27.47 19.42
C LYS A 106 -8.87 26.40 18.60
N GLU A 107 -10.15 26.59 18.29
CA GLU A 107 -10.96 25.64 17.53
C GLU A 107 -10.55 25.64 16.06
N ALA A 108 -10.30 26.81 15.47
CA ALA A 108 -9.73 26.91 14.12
C ALA A 108 -8.37 26.20 14.01
N LYS A 109 -7.52 26.31 15.05
CA LYS A 109 -6.25 25.55 15.12
C LYS A 109 -6.46 24.04 15.24
N ASN A 110 -7.53 23.60 15.91
CA ASN A 110 -7.87 22.17 15.95
C ASN A 110 -8.24 21.65 14.56
N LEU A 111 -9.02 22.42 13.77
CA LEU A 111 -9.30 22.10 12.37
C LEU A 111 -8.01 22.02 11.53
N LEU A 112 -7.11 23.00 11.68
CA LEU A 112 -5.81 22.98 11.02
C LEU A 112 -4.99 21.73 11.38
N ASN A 113 -4.99 21.32 12.64
CA ASN A 113 -4.30 20.12 13.10
C ASN A 113 -4.88 18.84 12.49
N LEU A 114 -6.20 18.76 12.30
CA LEU A 114 -6.86 17.65 11.63
C LEU A 114 -6.44 17.58 10.15
N VAL A 115 -6.45 18.71 9.44
CA VAL A 115 -6.01 18.78 8.04
C VAL A 115 -4.53 18.41 7.91
N ASN A 116 -3.67 18.94 8.78
CA ASN A 116 -2.25 18.60 8.82
C ASN A 116 -2.00 17.11 9.02
N ARG A 117 -2.77 16.47 9.91
CA ARG A 117 -2.68 15.03 10.15
C ARG A 117 -3.05 14.25 8.89
N ALA A 118 -4.15 14.62 8.22
CA ALA A 118 -4.57 13.98 6.98
C ALA A 118 -3.51 14.07 5.88
N ILE A 119 -2.88 15.24 5.69
CA ILE A 119 -1.80 15.42 4.71
C ILE A 119 -0.62 14.51 5.01
N LYS A 120 -0.15 14.49 6.27
CA LYS A 120 0.98 13.63 6.69
C LYS A 120 0.68 12.14 6.47
N GLU A 121 -0.56 11.73 6.69
CA GLU A 121 -0.98 10.35 6.49
C GLU A 121 -1.10 10.00 5.00
N MET A 122 -1.62 10.91 4.16
CA MET A 122 -1.59 10.77 2.70
C MET A 122 -0.15 10.68 2.16
N ASP A 123 0.77 11.48 2.70
CA ASP A 123 2.19 11.43 2.36
C ASP A 123 2.84 10.13 2.79
N SER A 124 2.55 9.68 4.01
CA SER A 124 3.02 8.38 4.50
C SER A 124 2.50 7.24 3.62
N LEU A 125 1.22 7.26 3.21
CA LEU A 125 0.64 6.29 2.29
C LEU A 125 1.30 6.37 0.90
N ARG A 126 1.63 7.58 0.42
CA ARG A 126 2.37 7.75 -0.84
C ARG A 126 3.79 7.23 -0.74
N GLU A 127 4.48 7.41 0.39
CA GLU A 127 5.82 6.90 0.64
C GLU A 127 5.82 5.39 0.80
N ILE A 128 4.88 4.83 1.58
CA ILE A 128 4.63 3.39 1.67
C ILE A 128 4.37 2.84 0.28
N ARG A 129 3.52 3.51 -0.51
CA ARG A 129 3.25 3.08 -1.87
C ARG A 129 4.41 3.32 -2.82
N ARG A 130 5.29 4.30 -2.61
CA ARG A 130 6.53 4.45 -3.39
C ARG A 130 7.55 3.38 -3.03
N ALA A 131 7.57 2.96 -1.77
CA ALA A 131 8.38 1.84 -1.28
C ALA A 131 7.80 0.48 -1.70
N SER A 132 6.48 0.39 -1.92
CA SER A 132 5.78 -0.81 -2.37
C SER A 132 5.47 -0.82 -3.87
N TYR A 133 5.58 0.30 -4.58
CA TYR A 133 5.47 0.37 -6.03
C TYR A 133 6.71 -0.33 -6.58
N LEU A 134 6.47 -1.29 -7.47
CA LEU A 134 7.46 -1.73 -8.44
C LEU A 134 8.10 -0.44 -9.03
N PRO A 135 9.42 -0.21 -8.86
CA PRO A 135 10.06 0.80 -9.68
C PRO A 135 9.79 0.41 -11.13
N SER A 136 9.57 1.36 -12.03
CA SER A 136 9.32 1.11 -13.48
C SER A 136 10.31 0.13 -14.10
N SER A 137 11.49 0.00 -13.51
CA SER A 137 12.53 -0.94 -13.87
C SER A 137 12.27 -2.42 -13.48
N PHE A 138 11.20 -2.75 -12.75
CA PHE A 138 10.72 -4.12 -12.56
C PHE A 138 9.66 -4.55 -13.59
N ASP A 139 9.26 -3.70 -14.52
CA ASP A 139 8.64 -4.10 -15.80
C ASP A 139 9.69 -4.34 -16.89
N SER A 140 10.98 -4.30 -16.53
CA SER A 140 12.10 -4.62 -17.40
C SER A 140 12.06 -6.07 -17.90
N PRO A 141 12.47 -6.35 -19.16
CA PRO A 141 12.64 -7.70 -19.68
C PRO A 141 13.66 -8.55 -18.89
N THR A 142 14.49 -7.92 -18.05
CA THR A 142 15.48 -8.61 -17.21
C THR A 142 14.93 -9.18 -15.90
N ARG A 143 13.63 -8.98 -15.60
CA ARG A 143 12.99 -9.60 -14.44
C ARG A 143 12.75 -11.09 -14.66
N LYS A 144 12.94 -11.90 -13.62
CA LYS A 144 12.57 -13.32 -13.63
C LYS A 144 11.30 -13.52 -12.81
N ILE A 145 10.39 -14.32 -13.35
CA ILE A 145 9.06 -14.54 -12.76
C ILE A 145 8.90 -16.02 -12.48
N CYS A 146 8.61 -16.38 -11.24
CA CYS A 146 8.32 -17.75 -10.83
C CYS A 146 6.92 -17.78 -10.19
N ARG A 147 6.14 -18.84 -10.42
CA ARG A 147 4.76 -18.92 -9.94
C ARG A 147 4.51 -20.24 -9.23
N LEU A 148 3.80 -20.18 -8.11
CA LEU A 148 3.31 -21.34 -7.38
C LEU A 148 1.79 -21.26 -7.30
N GLU A 149 1.11 -22.26 -7.83
CA GLU A 149 -0.35 -22.35 -7.85
C GLU A 149 -0.86 -23.36 -6.81
N ALA A 150 -1.86 -22.96 -6.03
CA ALA A 150 -2.47 -23.71 -4.95
C ALA A 150 -3.99 -23.53 -4.96
N ASP A 151 -4.78 -24.57 -5.24
CA ASP A 151 -6.26 -24.53 -5.27
C ASP A 151 -6.86 -23.32 -6.02
N GLY A 152 -6.31 -22.97 -7.18
CA GLY A 152 -6.76 -21.82 -7.99
C GLY A 152 -6.15 -20.48 -7.57
N ASP A 153 -5.59 -20.37 -6.37
CA ASP A 153 -4.79 -19.23 -5.95
C ASP A 153 -3.37 -19.30 -6.51
N GLN A 154 -2.74 -18.14 -6.69
CA GLN A 154 -1.40 -18.03 -7.27
C GLN A 154 -0.49 -17.10 -6.47
N LEU A 155 0.66 -17.62 -6.03
CA LEU A 155 1.76 -16.85 -5.50
C LEU A 155 2.82 -16.63 -6.59
N THR A 156 3.01 -15.38 -6.99
CA THR A 156 4.00 -14.97 -8.00
C THR A 156 5.20 -14.32 -7.33
N PHE A 157 6.40 -14.75 -7.71
CA PHE A 157 7.69 -14.22 -7.30
C PHE A 157 8.26 -13.40 -8.46
N TYR A 158 8.52 -12.13 -8.22
CA TYR A 158 9.28 -11.28 -9.13
C TYR A 158 10.69 -11.10 -8.57
N LEU A 159 11.67 -11.61 -9.30
CA LEU A 159 13.08 -11.63 -8.93
C LEU A 159 13.85 -10.68 -9.85
N ARG A 160 14.75 -9.90 -9.27
CA ARG A 160 15.65 -9.03 -10.03
C ARG A 160 16.92 -8.74 -9.25
N ARG A 161 18.02 -8.50 -9.94
CA ARG A 161 19.21 -7.94 -9.30
C ARG A 161 19.01 -6.50 -8.81
N PRO A 162 19.60 -6.14 -7.66
CA PRO A 162 19.74 -4.74 -7.26
C PRO A 162 20.53 -3.95 -8.33
N PRO A 163 20.28 -2.63 -8.46
CA PRO A 163 21.11 -1.74 -9.26
C PRO A 163 22.56 -1.65 -8.76
N SER A 164 22.78 -1.87 -7.46
CA SER A 164 24.12 -2.01 -6.88
C SER A 164 24.69 -3.37 -7.26
N ASN A 165 25.94 -3.39 -7.75
CA ASN A 165 26.67 -4.59 -8.21
C ASN A 165 27.01 -5.62 -7.10
N ILE A 166 26.21 -5.70 -6.04
CA ILE A 166 26.35 -6.64 -4.94
C ILE A 166 25.87 -8.01 -5.45
N LYS A 167 26.83 -8.83 -5.86
CA LYS A 167 26.62 -10.12 -6.55
C LYS A 167 25.71 -11.11 -5.81
N ASN A 168 25.63 -11.01 -4.49
CA ASN A 168 24.98 -12.03 -3.66
C ASN A 168 23.57 -11.64 -3.22
N LYS A 169 22.99 -10.58 -3.79
CA LYS A 169 21.67 -10.08 -3.39
C LYS A 169 20.70 -10.05 -4.57
N VAL A 170 19.45 -10.35 -4.27
CA VAL A 170 18.31 -10.34 -5.19
C VAL A 170 17.19 -9.54 -4.53
N TYR A 171 16.61 -8.63 -5.29
CA TYR A 171 15.35 -8.01 -4.95
C TYR A 171 14.20 -8.94 -5.30
N VAL A 172 13.35 -9.23 -4.31
CA VAL A 172 12.24 -10.16 -4.39
C VAL A 172 10.95 -9.44 -4.03
N LEU A 173 9.93 -9.59 -4.87
CA LEU A 173 8.56 -9.17 -4.59
C LEU A 173 7.64 -10.38 -4.71
N PHE A 174 6.71 -10.53 -3.77
CA PHE A 174 5.66 -11.55 -3.84
C PHE A 174 4.33 -10.91 -4.16
N ARG A 175 3.58 -11.52 -5.06
CA ARG A 175 2.17 -11.19 -5.32
C ARG A 175 1.34 -12.42 -5.04
N LEU A 176 0.42 -12.31 -4.10
CA LEU A 176 -0.59 -13.31 -3.88
C LEU A 176 -1.86 -12.89 -4.63
N THR A 177 -2.29 -13.71 -5.57
CA THR A 177 -3.57 -13.58 -6.28
C THR A 177 -4.49 -14.66 -5.74
N ILE A 178 -5.62 -14.26 -5.16
CA ILE A 178 -6.67 -15.15 -4.70
C ILE A 178 -7.78 -15.12 -5.74
N GLU A 179 -8.10 -16.28 -6.32
CA GLU A 179 -9.17 -16.43 -7.31
C GLU A 179 -10.27 -17.31 -6.73
N SER A 180 -11.41 -16.70 -6.44
CA SER A 180 -12.65 -17.41 -6.11
C SER A 180 -13.67 -17.19 -7.21
N SER A 181 -14.71 -18.03 -7.26
CA SER A 181 -15.81 -17.93 -8.21
C SER A 181 -16.53 -16.57 -8.21
N GLU A 182 -16.40 -15.81 -7.12
CA GLU A 182 -17.12 -14.54 -6.90
C GLU A 182 -16.19 -13.32 -6.80
N LEU A 183 -14.90 -13.53 -6.53
CA LEU A 183 -13.96 -12.45 -6.24
C LEU A 183 -12.53 -12.80 -6.68
N LYS A 184 -11.90 -11.87 -7.41
CA LYS A 184 -10.46 -11.88 -7.69
C LYS A 184 -9.78 -10.76 -6.90
N PHE A 185 -8.88 -11.12 -6.00
CA PHE A 185 -8.13 -10.19 -5.17
C PHE A 185 -6.63 -10.41 -5.37
N SER A 186 -5.84 -9.34 -5.41
CA SER A 186 -4.38 -9.44 -5.42
C SER A 186 -3.75 -8.50 -4.41
N THR A 187 -2.72 -9.00 -3.72
CA THR A 187 -1.93 -8.24 -2.75
C THR A 187 -0.45 -8.46 -2.99
N ASP A 188 0.32 -7.37 -2.93
CA ASP A 188 1.76 -7.35 -3.15
C ASP A 188 2.48 -7.19 -1.80
N SER A 189 3.61 -7.88 -1.64
CA SER A 189 4.52 -7.64 -0.52
C SER A 189 5.24 -6.30 -0.67
N THR A 190 5.93 -5.87 0.38
CA THR A 190 7.02 -4.90 0.20
C THR A 190 8.16 -5.53 -0.59
N LEU A 191 8.94 -4.72 -1.30
CA LEU A 191 10.17 -5.18 -1.96
C LEU A 191 11.16 -5.66 -0.89
N LEU A 192 11.65 -6.89 -1.02
CA LEU A 192 12.62 -7.47 -0.10
C LEU A 192 13.98 -7.60 -0.75
N GLU A 193 15.01 -7.34 0.02
CA GLU A 193 16.39 -7.64 -0.33
C GLU A 193 16.78 -8.95 0.33
N ILE A 194 17.03 -9.98 -0.48
CA ILE A 194 17.31 -11.35 -0.02
C ILE A 194 18.66 -11.79 -0.59
N PHE A 195 19.46 -12.52 0.20
CA PHE A 195 20.67 -13.12 -0.32
C PHE A 195 20.36 -14.28 -1.26
N THR A 196 21.06 -14.39 -2.38
CA THR A 196 20.82 -15.45 -3.38
C THR A 196 20.92 -16.85 -2.75
N GLU A 197 21.87 -17.06 -1.82
CA GLU A 197 22.02 -18.30 -1.05
C GLU A 197 20.75 -18.67 -0.28
N GLN A 198 20.06 -17.69 0.31
CA GLN A 198 18.81 -17.94 1.03
C GLN A 198 17.69 -18.40 0.09
N LEU A 199 17.71 -18.00 -1.18
CA LEU A 199 16.75 -18.51 -2.18
C LEU A 199 17.13 -19.91 -2.65
N TRP A 200 18.43 -20.21 -2.78
CA TRP A 200 18.91 -21.57 -3.05
C TRP A 200 18.57 -22.54 -1.92
N ASP A 201 18.64 -22.12 -0.65
CA ASP A 201 18.21 -22.94 0.48
C ASP A 201 16.73 -23.36 0.37
N VAL A 202 15.87 -22.46 -0.12
CA VAL A 202 14.45 -22.76 -0.36
C VAL A 202 14.29 -23.82 -1.44
N VAL A 203 14.97 -23.62 -2.57
CA VAL A 203 14.96 -24.54 -3.71
C VAL A 203 15.42 -25.93 -3.27
N ASN A 204 16.58 -26.01 -2.62
CA ASN A 204 17.16 -27.26 -2.13
C ASN A 204 16.25 -27.94 -1.08
N GLY A 205 15.59 -27.15 -0.24
CA GLY A 205 14.60 -27.66 0.72
C GLY A 205 13.38 -28.28 0.03
N LEU A 206 12.85 -27.62 -1.00
CA LEU A 206 11.74 -28.12 -1.82
C LEU A 206 12.10 -29.40 -2.58
N GLU A 207 13.30 -29.48 -3.15
CA GLU A 207 13.77 -30.67 -3.86
C GLU A 207 13.90 -31.87 -2.92
N LYS A 208 14.50 -31.67 -1.75
CA LYS A 208 14.56 -32.71 -0.72
C LYS A 208 13.17 -33.17 -0.31
N TYR A 209 12.24 -32.25 -0.13
CA TYR A 209 10.86 -32.56 0.20
C TYR A 209 10.15 -33.37 -0.91
N LEU A 210 10.32 -32.97 -2.18
CA LEU A 210 9.79 -33.70 -3.34
C LEU A 210 10.36 -35.12 -3.45
N ALA A 211 11.67 -35.30 -3.23
CA ALA A 211 12.29 -36.62 -3.26
C ALA A 211 11.74 -37.55 -2.16
N LEU A 212 11.45 -37.01 -0.98
CA LEU A 212 10.89 -37.79 0.12
C LEU A 212 9.42 -38.16 -0.15
N LEU A 213 8.65 -37.27 -0.79
CA LEU A 213 7.27 -37.54 -1.25
C LEU A 213 7.19 -38.67 -2.28
N GLU A 214 8.18 -38.75 -3.15
CA GLU A 214 8.30 -39.81 -4.15
C GLU A 214 8.61 -41.16 -3.50
N LYS A 215 9.47 -41.18 -2.47
CA LYS A 215 9.84 -42.38 -1.72
C LYS A 215 8.78 -42.84 -0.72
N GLY A 216 7.77 -42.02 -0.44
CA GLY A 216 6.72 -42.35 0.55
C GLY A 216 7.19 -42.23 2.00
N GLU A 217 8.33 -41.58 2.25
CA GLU A 217 8.99 -41.49 3.57
C GLU A 217 8.46 -40.32 4.44
N VAL A 218 7.32 -39.74 4.06
CA VAL A 218 6.89 -38.42 4.53
C VAL A 218 6.09 -38.42 5.83
N GLU A 219 5.67 -39.60 6.30
CA GLU A 219 5.04 -39.73 7.63
C GLU A 219 5.96 -39.25 8.77
N HIS A 220 7.26 -39.12 8.52
CA HIS A 220 8.25 -38.63 9.48
C HIS A 220 8.64 -37.15 9.34
N LEU A 221 8.15 -36.42 8.33
CA LEU A 221 8.68 -35.10 7.97
C LEU A 221 8.06 -33.90 8.71
N GLY A 222 6.95 -34.09 9.42
CA GLY A 222 6.32 -33.03 10.22
C GLY A 222 6.04 -31.74 9.42
N GLN A 223 5.98 -30.60 10.11
CA GLN A 223 5.90 -29.28 9.46
C GLN A 223 7.27 -28.89 8.88
N PHE A 224 7.36 -28.74 7.56
CA PHE A 224 8.58 -28.29 6.90
C PHE A 224 8.49 -26.80 6.59
N THR A 225 9.35 -25.99 7.22
CA THR A 225 9.40 -24.53 6.96
C THR A 225 10.40 -24.24 5.86
N LEU A 226 9.90 -23.73 4.74
CA LEU A 226 10.66 -23.46 3.52
C LEU A 226 11.23 -22.05 3.52
N ILE A 227 10.43 -21.08 3.96
CA ILE A 227 10.85 -19.70 4.19
C ILE A 227 10.32 -19.29 5.56
N ASN A 228 11.19 -18.74 6.42
CA ASN A 228 10.80 -18.19 7.72
C ASN A 228 11.27 -16.74 7.85
N LYS A 229 10.68 -15.83 7.07
CA LYS A 229 10.97 -14.39 7.16
C LYS A 229 9.79 -13.65 7.79
N PRO A 230 10.02 -12.49 8.43
CA PRO A 230 8.94 -11.69 9.03
C PRO A 230 7.83 -11.28 8.05
N VAL A 231 8.15 -11.19 6.76
CA VAL A 231 7.28 -10.72 5.66
C VAL A 231 6.69 -11.88 4.83
N LEU A 232 7.35 -13.03 4.80
CA LEU A 232 6.87 -14.24 4.10
C LEU A 232 7.24 -15.49 4.90
N GLN A 233 6.25 -16.33 5.18
CA GLN A 233 6.48 -17.70 5.63
C GLN A 233 5.84 -18.68 4.67
N ILE A 234 6.57 -19.75 4.33
CA ILE A 234 6.06 -20.86 3.53
C ILE A 234 6.27 -22.13 4.33
N LYS A 235 5.19 -22.87 4.61
CA LYS A 235 5.24 -24.12 5.38
C LYS A 235 4.47 -25.23 4.66
N ALA A 236 5.08 -26.41 4.52
CA ALA A 236 4.34 -27.62 4.18
C ALA A 236 3.74 -28.20 5.47
N GLN A 237 2.43 -28.45 5.47
CA GLN A 237 1.67 -28.89 6.64
C GLN A 237 1.23 -30.36 6.56
N GLY A 238 1.33 -31.00 5.40
CA GLY A 238 0.94 -32.39 5.21
C GLY A 238 0.74 -32.76 3.74
N ILE A 239 0.30 -33.99 3.51
CA ILE A 239 0.07 -34.58 2.18
C ILE A 239 -1.41 -34.90 2.03
N GLY A 240 -1.93 -34.75 0.82
CA GLY A 240 -3.22 -35.26 0.41
C GLY A 240 -3.13 -36.01 -0.90
N ILE A 241 -4.23 -36.68 -1.26
CA ILE A 241 -4.43 -37.29 -2.57
C ILE A 241 -5.73 -36.69 -3.10
N ALA A 242 -5.68 -36.06 -4.26
CA ALA A 242 -6.85 -35.50 -4.92
C ALA A 242 -7.78 -36.61 -5.45
N SER A 243 -9.02 -36.27 -5.79
CA SER A 243 -10.02 -37.23 -6.30
C SER A 243 -9.60 -37.92 -7.60
N ASN A 244 -8.71 -37.30 -8.37
CA ASN A 244 -8.09 -37.87 -9.58
C ASN A 244 -6.86 -38.75 -9.30
N GLY A 245 -6.52 -39.00 -8.02
CA GLY A 245 -5.36 -39.80 -7.61
C GLY A 245 -4.03 -39.04 -7.61
N GLU A 246 -4.00 -37.76 -8.00
CA GLU A 246 -2.77 -36.96 -7.95
C GLU A 246 -2.39 -36.64 -6.49
N LYS A 247 -1.12 -36.86 -6.15
CA LYS A 247 -0.58 -36.44 -4.86
C LYS A 247 -0.51 -34.90 -4.80
N GLN A 248 -0.86 -34.37 -3.65
CA GLN A 248 -0.81 -32.95 -3.34
C GLN A 248 -0.16 -32.72 -1.97
N THR A 249 0.48 -31.58 -1.79
CA THR A 249 0.97 -31.13 -0.49
C THR A 249 0.12 -29.96 -0.02
N ILE A 250 -0.26 -29.95 1.24
CA ILE A 250 -0.94 -28.80 1.84
C ILE A 250 0.13 -27.78 2.21
N MET A 251 0.12 -26.63 1.55
CA MET A 251 1.05 -25.54 1.84
C MET A 251 0.30 -24.39 2.51
N ASN A 252 0.95 -23.81 3.50
CA ASN A 252 0.54 -22.58 4.14
C ASN A 252 1.50 -21.47 3.71
N LEU A 253 0.94 -20.50 2.99
CA LEU A 253 1.59 -19.31 2.47
C LEU A 253 1.13 -18.12 3.30
N ARG A 254 2.02 -17.61 4.13
CA ARG A 254 1.74 -16.49 5.02
C ARG A 254 2.49 -15.26 4.57
N LEU A 255 1.77 -14.26 4.09
CA LEU A 255 2.30 -12.96 3.72
C LEU A 255 1.96 -11.96 4.83
N SER A 256 2.97 -11.29 5.40
CA SER A 256 2.70 -10.14 6.26
C SER A 256 2.49 -8.93 5.37
N ALA A 257 1.27 -8.38 5.39
CA ALA A 257 1.06 -7.03 4.93
C ALA A 257 1.71 -6.11 5.97
N PHE A 258 2.82 -5.48 5.58
CA PHE A 258 3.55 -4.47 6.35
C PHE A 258 4.44 -4.99 7.49
N GLU A 259 5.63 -4.38 7.61
CA GLU A 259 6.32 -4.34 8.91
C GLU A 259 5.47 -3.48 9.85
N PRO A 260 5.06 -4.00 11.02
CA PRO A 260 4.32 -3.21 11.97
C PRO A 260 5.25 -2.13 12.53
N ARG A 261 4.98 -0.86 12.22
CA ARG A 261 5.28 0.20 13.20
C ARG A 261 4.45 -0.12 14.44
N ALA A 262 5.06 0.02 15.62
CA ALA A 262 4.69 -0.54 16.92
C ALA A 262 3.23 -0.36 17.44
N ILE A 263 2.31 0.21 16.66
CA ILE A 263 0.95 0.59 17.08
C ILE A 263 -0.15 -0.11 16.23
N LEU A 264 0.15 -0.61 15.03
CA LEU A 264 -0.84 -1.31 14.19
C LEU A 264 -0.67 -2.83 14.28
N LYS A 265 -1.75 -3.55 14.61
CA LYS A 265 -1.78 -5.02 14.57
C LYS A 265 -1.29 -5.48 13.19
N LYS A 266 -0.30 -6.38 13.19
CA LYS A 266 0.31 -6.96 11.98
C LYS A 266 -0.79 -7.60 11.12
N THR A 267 -1.16 -6.99 10.01
CA THR A 267 -2.10 -7.58 9.07
C THR A 267 -1.39 -8.71 8.34
N VAL A 268 -1.88 -9.92 8.52
CA VAL A 268 -1.31 -11.11 7.89
C VAL A 268 -2.37 -11.68 6.96
N VAL A 269 -1.99 -11.92 5.72
CA VAL A 269 -2.76 -12.73 4.78
C VAL A 269 -2.16 -14.13 4.81
N GLU A 270 -2.99 -15.11 5.18
CA GLU A 270 -2.60 -16.50 5.25
C GLU A 270 -3.46 -17.29 4.27
N VAL A 271 -2.82 -17.97 3.33
CA VAL A 271 -3.48 -18.84 2.35
C VAL A 271 -2.99 -20.25 2.59
N LYS A 272 -3.95 -21.13 2.87
CA LYS A 272 -3.72 -22.56 2.96
C LYS A 272 -4.36 -23.20 1.74
N GLY A 273 -3.55 -23.82 0.89
CA GLY A 273 -4.03 -24.46 -0.33
C GLY A 273 -3.30 -25.77 -0.60
N ALA A 274 -3.97 -26.68 -1.29
CA ALA A 274 -3.36 -27.86 -1.85
C ALA A 274 -2.56 -27.49 -3.10
N VAL A 275 -1.28 -27.89 -3.10
CA VAL A 275 -0.36 -27.71 -4.20
C VAL A 275 -0.08 -29.07 -4.80
N PHE A 276 -0.45 -29.26 -6.06
CA PHE A 276 -0.10 -30.47 -6.80
C PHE A 276 1.42 -30.60 -6.92
N LEU A 277 1.95 -31.82 -6.83
CA LEU A 277 3.39 -32.05 -6.93
C LEU A 277 3.98 -31.55 -8.26
N LYS A 278 3.21 -31.61 -9.35
CA LYS A 278 3.60 -31.07 -10.66
C LYS A 278 3.83 -29.55 -10.62
N ASN A 279 2.98 -28.81 -9.91
CA ASN A 279 3.10 -27.37 -9.74
C ASN A 279 4.33 -27.04 -8.88
N LEU A 280 4.58 -27.83 -7.83
CA LEU A 280 5.75 -27.66 -6.98
C LEU A 280 7.05 -27.91 -7.75
N ARG A 281 7.12 -28.98 -8.56
CA ARG A 281 8.27 -29.26 -9.44
C ARG A 281 8.50 -28.14 -10.46
N SER A 282 7.42 -27.67 -11.10
CA SER A 282 7.50 -26.55 -12.04
C SER A 282 8.03 -25.28 -11.38
N PHE A 283 7.55 -24.98 -10.17
CA PHE A 283 8.03 -23.83 -9.39
C PHE A 283 9.52 -23.95 -9.04
N VAL A 284 9.97 -25.11 -8.56
CA VAL A 284 11.39 -25.39 -8.25
C VAL A 284 12.26 -25.16 -9.48
N SER A 285 11.90 -25.76 -10.61
CA SER A 285 12.64 -25.63 -11.87
C SER A 285 12.70 -24.17 -12.35
N SER A 286 11.57 -23.45 -12.27
CA SER A 286 11.49 -22.04 -12.64
C SER A 286 12.35 -21.15 -11.74
N MET A 287 12.36 -21.41 -10.42
CA MET A 287 13.21 -20.69 -9.47
C MET A 287 14.69 -20.96 -9.71
N GLN A 288 15.09 -22.21 -9.97
CA GLN A 288 16.47 -22.56 -10.31
C GLN A 288 16.95 -21.82 -11.55
N GLN A 289 16.17 -21.88 -12.64
CA GLN A 289 16.48 -21.17 -13.86
C GLN A 289 16.63 -19.67 -13.62
N ALA A 290 15.68 -19.06 -12.89
CA ALA A 290 15.73 -17.65 -12.56
C ALA A 290 16.98 -17.26 -11.76
N LEU A 291 17.36 -18.06 -10.76
CA LEU A 291 18.54 -17.80 -9.93
C LEU A 291 19.85 -17.98 -10.72
N THR A 292 19.93 -18.99 -11.60
CA THR A 292 21.07 -19.22 -12.48
C THR A 292 21.24 -18.07 -13.47
N GLU A 293 20.17 -17.65 -14.15
CA GLU A 293 20.21 -16.53 -15.10
C GLU A 293 20.56 -15.20 -14.40
N LEU A 294 20.04 -14.99 -13.19
CA LEU A 294 20.41 -13.86 -12.33
C LEU A 294 21.82 -14.02 -11.72
N SER A 295 22.53 -15.11 -11.94
CA SER A 295 23.93 -15.31 -11.54
C SER A 295 24.88 -15.14 -12.74
N GLU A 296 24.48 -15.65 -13.91
CA GLU A 296 25.23 -15.71 -15.17
C GLU A 296 25.22 -14.42 -15.99
N SER A 297 24.27 -13.49 -15.78
CA SER A 297 24.23 -12.17 -16.42
C SER A 297 25.40 -11.24 -16.04
N ASN A 298 26.53 -11.80 -15.62
CA ASN A 298 27.84 -11.22 -15.33
C ASN A 298 28.90 -11.53 -16.39
N ALA A 299 28.62 -12.38 -17.40
CA ALA A 299 29.65 -12.81 -18.34
C ALA A 299 29.90 -11.85 -19.52
N ASP A 300 28.96 -10.95 -19.81
CA ASP A 300 29.00 -10.06 -20.99
C ASP A 300 28.98 -8.55 -20.63
N GLY A 301 29.54 -8.17 -19.46
CA GLY A 301 29.65 -6.78 -19.01
C GLY A 301 31.07 -6.36 -18.67
#